data_AF-A0A5D2P3H7-F1
#
_entry.id   AF-A0A5D2P3H7-F1
#
_cell.length_a   1.000
_cell.length_b   1.000
_cell.length_c   1.000
_cell.angle_alpha   90.00
_cell.angle_beta   90.00
_cell.angle_gamma   90.00
#
_symmetry.space_group_name_H-M   'P 1'
#
loop_
_entity.id
_entity.type
_entity.pdbx_description
1 polymer ?
#
loop_
_entity_poly.entity_id
_entity_poly.type
_entity_poly.pdbx_seq_one_letter_code
_entity_poly.pdbx_strand_id
1 'polypeptide(L)'
;MKHRFRSRSFVALGKLLAILGPLLLIFYTFLYNPPCNEPSSDMLSPMVVKLSNSTETVNYPTNISHIKFVLVGCTKTWLTRRPYTEAWWRPNQTRGNIFMDSPPPKEFLPWPKTSPR
;
A
#
# COMPACT_ATOMS: atom_id res chain seq x y z
N MET A 1 34.88 30.32 -39.81
CA MET A 1 35.15 29.01 -39.16
C MET A 1 34.56 28.97 -37.74
N LYS A 2 33.22 28.96 -37.58
CA LYS A 2 32.55 28.99 -36.24
C LYS A 2 31.34 28.05 -36.08
N HIS A 3 30.88 27.40 -37.15
CA HIS A 3 29.63 26.62 -37.12
C HIS A 3 29.78 25.13 -36.74
N ARG A 4 31.00 24.57 -36.80
CA ARG A 4 31.26 23.13 -36.54
C ARG A 4 31.46 22.76 -35.06
N PHE A 5 31.74 23.72 -34.18
CA PHE A 5 32.00 23.45 -32.77
C PHE A 5 30.70 23.32 -31.95
N ARG A 6 29.65 24.04 -32.37
CA ARG A 6 28.36 24.12 -31.64
C ARG A 6 27.56 22.81 -31.72
N SER A 7 27.54 22.12 -32.87
CA SER A 7 26.79 20.88 -33.04
C SER A 7 27.32 19.70 -32.22
N ARG A 8 28.63 19.60 -32.01
CA ARG A 8 29.24 18.53 -31.19
C ARG A 8 28.84 18.64 -29.71
N SER A 9 28.69 19.86 -29.20
CA SER A 9 28.26 20.11 -27.82
C SER A 9 26.80 19.72 -27.58
N PHE A 10 25.90 20.02 -28.53
CA PHE A 10 24.49 19.63 -28.42
C PHE A 10 24.28 18.11 -28.46
N VAL A 11 25.02 17.38 -29.29
CA VAL A 11 24.96 15.91 -29.33
C VAL A 11 25.51 15.29 -28.04
N ALA A 12 26.54 15.90 -27.44
CA ALA A 12 27.09 15.44 -26.16
C ALA A 12 26.10 15.68 -24.98
N LEU A 13 25.44 16.84 -24.95
CA LEU A 13 24.39 17.16 -23.99
C LEU A 13 23.19 16.21 -24.08
N GLY A 14 22.74 15.88 -25.29
CA GLY A 14 21.65 14.92 -25.50
C GLY A 14 21.97 13.53 -24.97
N LYS A 15 23.22 13.06 -25.16
CA LYS A 15 23.67 11.76 -24.62
C LYS A 15 23.72 11.75 -23.09
N LEU A 16 24.17 12.85 -22.48
CA LEU A 16 24.24 12.97 -21.02
C LEU A 16 22.84 12.91 -20.38
N LEU A 17 21.86 13.62 -20.96
CA LEU A 17 20.47 13.59 -20.51
C LEU A 17 19.83 12.19 -20.67
N ALA A 18 20.12 11.48 -21.76
CA ALA A 18 19.60 10.15 -22.02
C ALA A 18 20.11 9.08 -21.03
N ILE A 19 21.28 9.28 -20.43
CA ILE A 19 21.85 8.37 -19.43
C ILE A 19 21.46 8.79 -18.00
N LEU A 20 21.44 10.10 -17.72
CA LEU A 20 21.13 10.63 -16.39
C LEU A 20 19.68 10.35 -15.98
N GLY A 21 18.72 10.44 -16.91
CA GLY A 21 17.31 10.15 -16.64
C GLY A 21 17.07 8.74 -16.09
N PRO A 22 17.47 7.67 -16.82
CA PRO A 22 17.36 6.30 -16.33
C PRO A 22 18.12 6.05 -15.04
N LEU A 23 19.33 6.62 -14.89
CA LEU A 23 20.12 6.46 -13.68
C LEU A 23 19.41 7.06 -12.46
N LEU A 24 18.84 8.26 -12.60
CA LEU A 24 18.03 8.90 -11.55
C LEU A 24 16.75 8.12 -11.25
N LEU A 25 16.10 7.55 -12.26
CA LEU A 25 14.91 6.72 -12.08
C LEU A 25 15.24 5.44 -11.30
N ILE A 26 16.32 4.75 -11.66
CA ILE A 26 16.81 3.56 -10.94
C ILE A 26 17.16 3.94 -9.50
N PHE A 27 17.91 5.02 -9.28
CA PHE A 27 18.25 5.49 -7.94
C PHE A 27 17.01 5.85 -7.10
N TYR A 28 16.02 6.50 -7.71
CA TYR A 28 14.74 6.79 -7.07
C TYR A 28 14.02 5.52 -6.64
N THR A 29 14.01 4.47 -7.48
CA THR A 29 13.41 3.18 -7.10
C THR A 29 14.12 2.51 -5.93
N PHE A 30 15.45 2.56 -5.86
CA PHE A 30 16.20 2.02 -4.72
C PHE A 30 15.94 2.80 -3.41
N LEU A 31 15.76 4.12 -3.48
CA LEU A 31 15.47 4.94 -2.31
C LEU A 31 14.03 4.80 -1.80
N TYR A 32 13.06 4.65 -2.72
CA TYR A 32 11.63 4.58 -2.38
C TYR A 32 11.08 3.16 -2.27
N ASN A 33 11.85 2.16 -2.68
CA ASN A 33 11.55 0.76 -2.46
C ASN A 33 12.57 0.22 -1.44
N PRO A 34 12.38 0.47 -0.12
CA PRO A 34 13.20 -0.19 0.87
C PRO A 34 13.12 -1.70 0.61
N PRO A 35 14.21 -2.48 0.79
CA PRO A 35 14.13 -3.93 0.72
C PRO A 35 13.07 -4.36 1.73
N CYS A 36 11.88 -4.69 1.23
CA CYS A 36 10.88 -5.39 2.01
C CYS A 36 11.55 -6.70 2.35
N ASN A 37 12.08 -6.81 3.58
CA ASN A 37 12.38 -8.10 4.15
C ASN A 37 11.10 -8.90 3.98
N GLU A 38 11.13 -9.95 3.15
CA GLU A 38 9.99 -10.84 3.05
C GLU A 38 9.61 -11.23 4.47
N PRO A 39 8.35 -11.06 4.88
CA PRO A 39 7.91 -11.68 6.11
C PRO A 39 8.18 -13.17 5.92
N SER A 40 9.04 -13.74 6.77
CA SER A 40 9.31 -15.17 6.83
C SER A 40 7.99 -15.90 6.65
N SER A 41 7.87 -16.66 5.57
CA SER A 41 6.65 -17.38 5.17
C SER A 41 6.12 -18.31 6.28
N ASP A 42 6.93 -18.60 7.29
CA ASP A 42 6.57 -19.32 8.51
C ASP A 42 5.45 -18.67 9.34
N MET A 43 5.24 -17.35 9.27
CA MET A 43 4.16 -16.69 10.03
C MET A 43 2.76 -16.84 9.39
N LEU A 44 2.68 -17.26 8.12
CA LEU A 44 1.43 -17.43 7.38
C LEU A 44 1.07 -18.91 7.17
N SER A 45 1.58 -19.81 8.01
CA SER A 45 1.03 -21.16 8.07
C SER A 45 -0.47 -21.05 8.39
N PRO A 46 -1.37 -21.47 7.48
CA PRO A 46 -2.79 -21.54 7.82
C PRO A 46 -2.90 -22.42 9.05
N MET A 47 -3.52 -21.91 10.11
CA MET A 47 -3.88 -22.71 11.27
C MET A 47 -4.83 -23.80 10.76
N VAL A 48 -4.26 -24.95 10.39
CA VAL A 48 -5.03 -26.14 10.08
C VAL A 48 -5.59 -26.61 11.41
N VAL A 49 -6.78 -26.10 11.74
CA VAL A 49 -7.60 -26.62 12.83
C VAL A 49 -7.89 -28.07 12.46
N LYS A 50 -7.14 -28.99 13.05
CA LYS A 50 -7.34 -30.43 12.86
C LYS A 50 -8.60 -30.81 13.64
N LEU A 51 -9.76 -30.59 13.03
CA LEU A 51 -11.04 -30.95 13.62
C LEU A 51 -11.14 -32.48 13.65
N SER A 52 -11.09 -33.04 14.84
CA SER A 52 -11.20 -34.47 15.12
C SER A 52 -12.53 -35.04 14.63
N ASN A 53 -12.44 -36.24 14.04
CA ASN A 53 -13.51 -37.05 13.43
C ASN A 53 -14.87 -36.94 14.15
N SER A 54 -15.80 -36.21 13.54
CA SER A 54 -17.23 -36.36 13.73
C SER A 54 -17.88 -36.32 12.35
N THR A 55 -18.47 -37.45 11.96
CA THR A 55 -19.13 -37.66 10.68
C THR A 55 -20.51 -37.01 10.68
N GLU A 56 -20.56 -35.69 10.64
CA GLU A 56 -21.65 -34.91 10.03
C GLU A 56 -21.00 -33.63 9.47
N THR A 57 -20.81 -33.58 8.15
CA THR A 57 -20.29 -32.37 7.49
C THR A 57 -21.40 -31.34 7.44
N VAL A 58 -21.67 -30.67 8.56
CA VAL A 58 -22.53 -29.49 8.59
C VAL A 58 -21.80 -28.39 7.82
N ASN A 59 -22.29 -28.09 6.62
CA ASN A 59 -21.78 -26.99 5.80
C ASN A 59 -22.16 -25.67 6.47
N TYR A 60 -21.21 -25.03 7.14
CA TYR A 60 -21.32 -23.66 7.62
C TYR A 60 -20.73 -22.72 6.56
N PRO A 61 -21.54 -22.15 5.65
CA PRO A 61 -21.02 -21.29 4.61
C PRO A 61 -20.34 -20.06 5.22
N THR A 62 -19.10 -19.80 4.82
CA THR A 62 -18.40 -18.58 5.20
C THR A 62 -19.06 -17.38 4.50
N ASN A 63 -19.41 -16.34 5.27
CA ASN A 63 -19.82 -15.07 4.69
C ASN A 63 -18.80 -13.95 5.01
N ILE A 64 -19.00 -12.76 4.42
CA ILE A 64 -18.13 -11.59 4.60
C ILE A 64 -17.95 -11.19 6.07
N SER A 65 -18.94 -11.50 6.90
CA SER A 65 -18.88 -11.23 8.33
C SER A 65 -17.76 -12.06 8.97
N HIS A 66 -17.40 -13.25 8.50
CA HIS A 66 -16.28 -13.98 9.09
C HIS A 66 -14.90 -13.31 8.86
N ILE A 67 -14.83 -12.25 8.06
CA ILE A 67 -13.61 -11.52 7.72
C ILE A 67 -13.57 -10.18 8.48
N LYS A 68 -12.40 -9.84 9.06
CA LYS A 68 -12.14 -8.54 9.71
C LYS A 68 -10.91 -7.89 9.08
N PHE A 69 -11.06 -6.66 8.59
CA PHE A 69 -9.97 -5.90 7.99
C PHE A 69 -9.28 -5.04 9.05
N VAL A 70 -7.98 -5.25 9.25
CA VAL A 70 -7.15 -4.37 10.09
C VAL A 70 -6.23 -3.59 9.17
N LEU A 71 -6.40 -2.27 9.16
CA LEU A 71 -5.63 -1.35 8.33
C LEU A 71 -4.63 -0.59 9.20
N VAL A 72 -3.51 -0.21 8.60
CA VAL A 72 -2.51 0.68 9.24
C VAL A 72 -2.36 1.92 8.36
N GLY A 73 -2.36 3.08 8.99
CA GLY A 73 -2.31 4.37 8.32
C GLY A 73 -1.34 5.35 8.99
N CYS A 74 -0.91 6.35 8.22
CA CYS A 74 -0.15 7.49 8.72
C CYS A 74 -1.06 8.71 8.75
N THR A 75 -1.16 9.32 9.92
CA THR A 75 -2.01 10.49 10.22
C THR A 75 -1.71 11.64 9.25
N LYS A 76 -0.43 11.90 8.95
CA LYS A 76 -0.01 12.95 8.00
C LYS A 76 -0.52 12.76 6.57
N THR A 77 -0.75 11.52 6.16
CA THR A 77 -1.19 11.17 4.80
C THR A 77 -2.65 10.72 4.74
N TRP A 78 -3.35 10.69 5.87
CA TRP A 78 -4.70 10.16 5.96
C TRP A 78 -5.66 10.92 5.05
N LEU A 79 -5.63 12.25 5.06
CA LEU A 79 -6.55 13.07 4.24
C LEU A 79 -6.48 12.75 2.75
N THR A 80 -5.28 12.52 2.22
CA THR A 80 -5.07 12.20 0.80
C THR A 80 -5.32 10.74 0.48
N ARG A 81 -5.14 9.82 1.44
CA ARG A 81 -5.30 8.38 1.23
C ARG A 81 -6.67 7.83 1.63
N ARG A 82 -7.41 8.55 2.48
CA ARG A 82 -8.76 8.17 2.95
C ARG A 82 -9.70 7.81 1.79
N PRO A 83 -9.77 8.57 0.68
CA PRO A 83 -10.67 8.21 -0.43
C PRO A 83 -10.46 6.80 -0.98
N TYR A 84 -9.23 6.28 -0.94
CA TYR A 84 -8.95 4.90 -1.37
C TYR A 84 -9.53 3.86 -0.42
N THR A 85 -9.45 4.13 0.89
CA THR A 85 -10.11 3.29 1.91
C THR A 85 -11.63 3.34 1.75
N GLU A 86 -12.18 4.54 1.56
CA GLU A 86 -13.63 4.75 1.44
C GLU A 86 -14.22 4.18 0.14
N ALA A 87 -13.41 4.03 -0.92
CA ALA A 87 -13.87 3.47 -2.20
C ALA A 87 -14.40 2.04 -2.07
N TRP A 88 -13.74 1.20 -1.27
CA TRP A 88 -14.13 -0.20 -1.08
C TRP A 88 -14.82 -0.47 0.27
N TRP A 89 -14.65 0.41 1.26
CA TRP A 89 -15.34 0.26 2.54
C TRP A 89 -16.86 0.34 2.36
N ARG A 90 -17.58 -0.57 3.02
CA ARG A 90 -19.04 -0.62 3.01
C ARG A 90 -19.55 -0.58 4.44
N PRO A 91 -20.02 0.59 4.93
CA PRO A 91 -20.59 0.70 6.27
C PRO A 91 -21.65 -0.38 6.49
N ASN A 92 -21.62 -1.01 7.67
CA ASN A 92 -22.51 -2.13 8.07
C ASN A 92 -22.32 -3.45 7.29
N GLN A 93 -21.47 -3.52 6.27
CA GLN A 93 -21.13 -4.78 5.58
C GLN A 93 -19.69 -5.22 5.87
N THR A 94 -18.72 -4.31 5.71
CA THR A 94 -17.32 -4.54 6.07
C THR A 94 -17.11 -4.19 7.53
N ARG A 95 -16.42 -5.08 8.27
CA ARG A 95 -16.02 -4.86 9.67
C ARG A 95 -14.50 -4.78 9.77
N GLY A 96 -14.00 -3.95 10.67
CA GLY A 96 -12.58 -3.66 10.70
C GLY A 96 -12.23 -2.38 11.46
N ASN A 97 -10.92 -2.17 11.62
CA ASN A 97 -10.35 -1.04 12.32
C ASN A 97 -9.17 -0.46 11.53
N ILE A 98 -8.87 0.82 11.74
CA ILE A 98 -7.66 1.44 11.22
C ILE A 98 -6.80 1.99 12.36
N PHE A 99 -5.54 1.56 12.39
CA PHE A 99 -4.56 2.03 13.36
C PHE A 99 -3.72 3.15 12.76
N MET A 100 -3.74 4.30 13.41
CA MET A 100 -2.92 5.45 13.03
C MET A 100 -1.62 5.47 13.83
N ASP A 101 -0.55 5.93 13.19
CA ASP A 101 0.76 6.16 13.80
C ASP A 101 0.78 7.22 14.92
N SER A 102 -0.24 8.07 14.99
CA SER A 102 -0.42 9.08 16.03
C SER A 102 -1.91 9.35 16.27
N PRO A 103 -2.28 9.99 17.40
CA PRO A 103 -3.66 10.33 17.66
C PRO A 103 -4.23 11.23 16.55
N PRO A 104 -5.47 10.97 16.08
CA PRO A 104 -6.08 11.76 15.03
C PRO A 104 -6.27 13.22 15.49
N PRO A 105 -5.84 14.22 14.70
CA PRO A 105 -6.02 15.63 15.03
C PRO A 105 -7.50 16.01 14.99
N LYS A 106 -7.85 17.15 15.62
CA LYS A 106 -9.24 17.63 15.73
C LYS A 106 -9.94 17.79 14.38
N GLU A 107 -9.18 18.09 13.32
CA GLU A 107 -9.66 18.20 11.94
C GLU A 107 -10.23 16.90 11.37
N PHE A 108 -9.89 15.73 11.92
CA PHE A 108 -10.45 14.44 11.48
C PHE A 108 -11.81 14.15 12.14
N LEU A 109 -12.23 14.99 13.08
CA LEU A 109 -13.47 14.82 13.82
C LEU A 109 -14.60 15.67 13.22
N PRO A 110 -15.84 15.15 13.15
CA PRO A 110 -16.24 13.81 13.55
C PRO A 110 -15.70 12.74 12.58
N TRP A 111 -15.34 11.58 13.12
CA TRP A 111 -14.80 10.49 12.31
C TRP A 111 -15.82 10.06 11.23
N PRO A 112 -15.43 10.00 9.95
CA PRO A 112 -16.35 9.74 8.86
C PRO A 112 -16.99 8.35 8.97
N LYS A 113 -18.32 8.27 8.80
CA LYS A 113 -19.08 7.00 8.84
C LYS A 113 -18.68 6.04 7.71
N THR A 114 -18.10 6.59 6.65
CA THR A 114 -17.60 5.89 5.47
C THR A 114 -16.21 5.30 5.67
N SER A 115 -15.56 5.53 6.81
CA SER A 115 -14.24 4.98 7.13
C SER A 115 -14.30 3.94 8.26
N PRO A 116 -13.38 2.96 8.30
CA PRO A 116 -13.21 2.05 9.43
C PRO A 116 -12.93 2.83 10.71
N ARG A 117 -13.39 2.33 11.86
CA ARG A 117 -13.20 2.97 13.18
C ARG A 117 -12.21 2.22 14.03
#